data_AF-A0A8E6EVH6-F1
#
_entry.id   AF-A0A8E6EVH6-F1
#
_cell.length_a   1.000
_cell.length_b   1.000
_cell.length_c   1.000
_cell.angle_alpha   90.00
_cell.angle_beta   90.00
_cell.angle_gamma   90.00
#
_symmetry.space_group_name_H-M   'P 1'
#
loop_
_entity.id
_entity.type
_entity.pdbx_description
1 polymer ?
#
loop_
_entity_poly.entity_id
_entity_poly.type
_entity_poly.pdbx_seq_one_letter_code
_entity_poly.pdbx_strand_id
1 'polypeptide(L)'
;MDEMLLVFLPFFGFFLIFFLCAMRRVPCPECGTILPNFYPPSQKTRRMWKSGGYICPNCGCEANARGEKIDPDSVPEEFAQRKIVWLTLASLAGALLVAGIMFLQPFQDAPPPPLPVVEAPLPAPQ
;
A
#
# COMPACT_ATOMS: atom_id res chain seq x y z
N MET A 1 -7.77 -2.09 23.41
CA MET A 1 -7.90 -1.05 22.35
C MET A 1 -6.61 -0.91 21.56
N ASP A 2 -5.46 -1.22 22.16
CA ASP A 2 -4.12 -1.16 21.56
C ASP A 2 -3.91 -2.12 20.38
N GLU A 3 -4.47 -3.34 20.45
CA GLU A 3 -4.39 -4.34 19.38
C GLU A 3 -5.04 -3.86 18.07
N MET A 4 -6.23 -3.23 18.15
CA MET A 4 -6.88 -2.64 16.95
C MET A 4 -6.09 -1.46 16.41
N LEU A 5 -5.55 -0.60 17.28
CA LEU A 5 -4.75 0.55 16.85
C LEU A 5 -3.50 0.08 16.08
N LEU A 6 -2.80 -0.96 16.57
CA LEU A 6 -1.64 -1.57 15.91
C LEU A 6 -1.96 -2.14 14.53
N VAL A 7 -3.14 -2.75 14.36
CA VAL A 7 -3.61 -3.28 13.07
C VAL A 7 -3.93 -2.17 12.07
N PHE A 8 -4.56 -1.07 12.51
CA PHE A 8 -4.94 0.02 11.62
C PHE A 8 -3.83 1.06 11.40
N LEU A 9 -2.78 1.08 12.22
CA LEU A 9 -1.65 1.99 12.10
C LEU A 9 -0.97 1.99 10.71
N PRO A 10 -0.62 0.85 10.08
CA PRO A 10 -0.06 0.86 8.73
C PRO A 10 -1.06 1.37 7.68
N PHE A 11 -2.36 1.13 7.87
CA PHE A 11 -3.41 1.65 7.00
C PHE A 11 -3.47 3.17 7.06
N PHE A 12 -3.63 3.75 8.25
CA PHE A 12 -3.65 5.21 8.42
C PHE A 12 -2.33 5.88 8.02
N GLY A 13 -1.19 5.25 8.33
CA GLY A 13 0.13 5.73 7.93
C GLY A 13 0.28 5.81 6.40
N PHE A 14 -0.18 4.79 5.67
CA PHE A 14 -0.21 4.82 4.22
C PHE A 14 -1.04 5.99 3.67
N PHE A 15 -2.26 6.18 4.18
CA PHE A 15 -3.12 7.28 3.74
C PHE A 15 -2.54 8.64 4.07
N LEU A 16 -1.92 8.81 5.25
CA LEU A 16 -1.25 10.05 5.64
C LEU A 16 -0.10 10.37 4.68
N ILE A 17 0.79 9.40 4.42
CA ILE A 17 1.92 9.57 3.49
C ILE A 17 1.41 9.87 2.08
N PHE A 18 0.39 9.15 1.63
CA PHE A 18 -0.25 9.37 0.34
C PHE A 18 -0.80 10.80 0.23
N PHE A 19 -1.53 11.27 1.25
CA PHE A 19 -2.06 12.64 1.29
C PHE A 19 -0.95 13.69 1.28
N LEU A 20 0.11 13.51 2.07
CA LEU A 20 1.26 14.42 2.10
C LEU A 20 1.95 14.50 0.74
N CYS A 21 2.14 13.36 0.07
CA CYS A 21 2.70 13.31 -1.28
C CYS A 21 1.76 13.95 -2.33
N ALA A 22 0.45 13.70 -2.24
CA ALA A 22 -0.54 14.24 -3.18
C ALA A 22 -0.78 15.74 -2.99
N MET A 23 -0.60 16.27 -1.77
CA MET A 23 -0.72 17.71 -1.48
C MET A 23 0.56 18.50 -1.79
N ARG A 24 1.65 17.83 -2.19
CA ARG A 24 2.92 18.48 -2.48
C ARG A 24 2.76 19.45 -3.65
N ARG A 25 2.95 20.74 -3.36
CA ARG A 25 2.93 21.81 -4.36
C ARG A 25 4.31 21.93 -5.00
N VAL A 26 4.34 21.93 -6.32
CA VAL A 26 5.58 21.97 -7.10
C VAL A 26 5.55 23.22 -7.99
N PRO A 27 6.57 24.08 -7.95
CA PRO A 27 6.66 25.25 -8.84
C PRO A 27 7.03 24.82 -10.27
N CYS A 28 6.52 25.51 -11.30
CA CYS A 28 7.03 25.32 -12.67
C CYS A 28 8.48 25.81 -12.74
N PRO A 29 9.38 25.05 -13.38
CA PRO A 29 10.81 25.38 -13.49
C PRO A 29 11.09 26.63 -14.33
N GLU A 30 10.17 27.05 -15.21
CA GLU A 30 10.34 28.21 -16.08
C GLU A 30 9.80 29.49 -15.45
N CYS A 31 8.53 29.51 -15.04
CA CYS A 31 7.85 30.72 -14.58
C CYS A 31 7.64 30.79 -13.06
N GLY A 32 8.01 29.75 -12.31
CA GLY A 32 7.81 29.68 -10.85
C GLY A 32 6.35 29.56 -10.40
N THR A 33 5.38 29.55 -11.32
CA THR A 33 3.96 29.40 -10.98
C THR A 33 3.72 28.03 -10.36
N ILE A 34 2.92 27.98 -9.28
CA ILE A 34 2.58 26.72 -8.62
C ILE A 34 1.71 25.87 -9.54
N LEU A 35 2.17 24.64 -9.81
CA LEU A 35 1.44 23.67 -10.61
C LEU A 35 0.20 23.17 -9.84
N PRO A 36 -0.93 22.95 -10.51
CA PRO A 36 -2.14 22.47 -9.85
C PRO A 36 -1.97 21.00 -9.43
N ASN A 37 -2.43 20.66 -8.23
CA ASN A 37 -2.35 19.29 -7.70
C ASN A 37 -3.18 18.29 -8.52
N PHE A 38 -4.21 18.76 -9.22
CA PHE A 38 -5.09 17.91 -9.99
C PHE A 38 -5.31 18.48 -11.39
N TYR A 39 -5.05 17.65 -12.40
CA TYR A 39 -5.39 17.93 -13.79
C TYR A 39 -6.60 17.09 -14.21
N PRO A 40 -7.60 17.68 -14.89
CA PRO A 40 -8.68 16.90 -15.46
C PRO A 40 -8.13 15.90 -16.48
N PRO A 41 -8.75 14.70 -16.59
CA PRO A 41 -8.25 13.63 -17.43
C PRO A 41 -8.18 14.02 -18.91
N SER A 42 -9.05 14.93 -19.36
CA SER A 42 -9.10 15.43 -20.74
C SER A 42 -7.90 16.31 -21.13
N GLN A 43 -7.20 16.91 -20.18
CA GLN A 43 -6.05 17.78 -20.43
C GLN A 43 -4.71 17.06 -20.27
N LYS A 44 -4.72 15.81 -19.79
CA LYS A 44 -3.50 15.03 -19.63
C LYS A 44 -3.06 14.42 -20.95
N THR A 45 -1.82 14.69 -21.35
CA THR A 45 -1.21 14.03 -22.51
C THR A 45 -0.94 12.55 -22.20
N ARG A 46 -0.82 11.72 -23.23
CA ARG A 46 -0.46 10.29 -23.09
C ARG A 46 0.80 10.09 -22.25
N ARG A 47 1.73 11.04 -22.35
CA ARG A 47 2.97 11.06 -21.58
C ARG A 47 2.72 11.30 -20.11
N MET A 48 1.93 12.32 -19.76
CA MET A 48 1.52 12.60 -18.38
C MET A 48 0.76 11.42 -17.74
N TRP A 49 0.01 10.65 -18.52
CA TRP A 49 -0.62 9.42 -18.03
C TRP A 49 0.39 8.32 -17.69
N LYS A 50 1.49 8.23 -18.43
CA LYS A 50 2.50 7.18 -18.26
C LYS A 50 3.57 7.51 -17.23
N SER A 51 4.06 8.75 -17.17
CA SER A 51 5.17 9.16 -16.31
C SER A 51 4.74 10.12 -15.21
N GLY A 52 3.50 10.58 -15.23
CA GLY A 52 3.03 11.67 -14.37
C GLY A 52 3.52 13.01 -14.86
N GLY A 53 3.42 14.03 -14.00
CA GLY A 53 3.80 15.39 -14.30
C GLY A 53 2.62 16.30 -14.62
N TYR A 54 2.96 17.52 -15.04
CA TYR A 54 2.07 18.66 -15.14
C TYR A 54 2.46 19.51 -16.36
N ILE A 55 1.47 20.02 -17.07
CA ILE A 55 1.68 21.15 -18.01
C ILE A 55 1.43 22.42 -17.19
N CYS A 56 2.29 23.43 -17.29
CA CYS A 56 2.01 24.69 -16.61
C CYS A 56 0.90 25.46 -17.34
N PRO A 57 -0.17 25.92 -16.65
CA PRO A 57 -1.23 26.69 -17.28
C PRO A 57 -0.80 28.10 -17.71
N ASN A 58 0.33 28.61 -17.18
CA ASN A 58 0.82 29.96 -17.47
C ASN A 58 1.76 29.97 -18.67
N CYS A 59 2.81 29.15 -18.67
CA CYS A 59 3.83 29.15 -19.74
C CYS A 59 3.77 27.92 -20.67
N GLY A 60 2.94 26.92 -20.38
CA GLY A 60 2.87 25.68 -21.17
C GLY A 60 4.05 24.72 -20.97
N CYS A 61 4.96 24.99 -20.01
CA CYS A 61 6.09 24.11 -19.68
C CYS A 61 5.58 22.69 -19.31
N GLU A 62 6.14 21.62 -19.90
CA GLU A 62 5.97 20.27 -19.37
C GLU A 62 6.97 20.05 -18.22
N ALA A 63 6.47 19.68 -17.05
CA ALA A 63 7.28 19.38 -15.89
C ALA A 63 6.93 17.99 -15.33
N ASN A 64 7.94 17.28 -14.83
CA ASN A 64 7.72 15.98 -14.19
C ASN A 64 7.08 16.14 -12.80
N ALA A 65 6.75 15.03 -12.14
CA ALA A 65 6.19 15.07 -10.78
C ALA A 65 7.14 15.67 -9.72
N ARG A 66 8.43 15.82 -10.05
CA ARG A 66 9.45 16.45 -9.19
C ARG A 66 9.55 17.95 -9.40
N GLY A 67 9.04 18.48 -10.51
CA GLY A 67 9.11 19.89 -10.90
C GLY A 67 10.24 20.22 -11.88
N GLU A 68 10.86 19.21 -12.47
CA GLU A 68 11.93 19.38 -13.44
C GLU A 68 11.32 19.48 -14.84
N LYS A 69 11.87 20.35 -15.68
CA LYS A 69 11.42 20.54 -17.06
C LYS A 69 11.70 19.27 -17.84
N ILE A 70 10.70 18.79 -18.57
CA ILE A 70 10.87 17.63 -19.43
C ILE A 70 11.07 18.10 -20.88
N ASP A 71 12.12 17.60 -21.52
CA ASP A 71 12.33 17.82 -22.95
C ASP A 71 11.27 17.05 -23.76
N PRO A 72 10.67 17.64 -24.81
CA PRO A 72 9.70 16.94 -25.67
C PRO A 72 10.23 15.62 -26.25
N ASP A 73 11.53 15.53 -26.54
CA ASP A 73 12.12 14.34 -27.17
C ASP A 73 12.63 13.30 -26.17
N SER A 74 12.56 13.58 -24.87
CA SER A 74 13.06 12.65 -23.87
C SER A 74 12.17 11.40 -23.73
N VAL A 75 12.78 10.25 -23.43
CA VAL A 75 12.06 9.01 -23.17
C VAL A 75 11.31 9.14 -21.84
N PRO A 76 9.99 8.87 -21.78
CA PRO A 76 9.27 8.94 -20.51
C PRO A 76 9.83 7.93 -19.52
N GLU A 77 10.23 8.39 -18.33
CA GLU A 77 10.63 7.49 -17.25
C GLU A 77 9.46 6.55 -16.90
N GLU A 78 9.77 5.27 -16.70
CA GLU A 78 8.78 4.32 -16.18
C GLU A 78 8.33 4.79 -14.79
N PHE A 79 7.03 5.02 -14.64
CA PHE A 79 6.42 5.40 -13.38
C PHE A 79 6.90 4.44 -12.28
N ALA A 80 7.38 4.98 -11.16
CA ALA A 80 7.74 4.21 -9.97
C ALA A 80 6.55 3.42 -9.36
N GLN A 81 5.38 3.44 -10.02
CA GLN A 81 4.19 2.63 -9.76
C GLN A 81 4.52 1.15 -9.68
N ARG A 82 5.44 0.62 -10.50
CA ARG A 82 5.79 -0.81 -10.41
C ARG A 82 6.32 -1.16 -9.03
N LYS A 83 7.16 -0.31 -8.43
CA LYS A 83 7.70 -0.52 -7.08
C LYS A 83 6.61 -0.35 -6.02
N ILE A 84 5.76 0.68 -6.11
CA ILE A 84 4.67 0.92 -5.16
C ILE A 84 3.65 -0.22 -5.18
N VAL A 85 3.26 -0.70 -6.37
CA VAL A 85 2.34 -1.83 -6.56
C VAL A 85 2.91 -3.11 -5.95
N TRP A 86 4.19 -3.41 -6.16
CA TRP A 86 4.83 -4.55 -5.52
C TRP A 86 4.84 -4.42 -3.99
N LEU A 87 5.08 -3.22 -3.47
CA LEU A 87 5.15 -2.96 -2.04
C LEU A 87 3.77 -3.08 -1.38
N THR A 88 2.71 -2.59 -2.03
CA THR A 88 1.33 -2.78 -1.54
C THR A 88 0.88 -4.23 -1.63
N LEU A 89 1.20 -4.95 -2.71
CA LEU A 89 0.89 -6.39 -2.81
C LEU A 89 1.62 -7.20 -1.74
N ALA A 90 2.91 -6.93 -1.50
CA ALA A 90 3.68 -7.60 -0.45
C ALA A 90 3.11 -7.31 0.95
N SER A 91 2.71 -6.06 1.21
CA SER A 91 2.08 -5.68 2.48
C SER A 91 0.74 -6.37 2.69
N LEU A 92 -0.12 -6.43 1.66
CA LEU A 92 -1.41 -7.14 1.72
C LEU A 92 -1.22 -8.64 1.94
N ALA A 93 -0.27 -9.26 1.23
CA ALA A 93 0.06 -10.68 1.40
C ALA A 93 0.56 -10.97 2.83
N GLY A 94 1.44 -10.12 3.37
CA GLY A 94 1.91 -10.23 4.75
C GLY A 94 0.79 -10.12 5.78
N ALA A 95 -0.12 -9.14 5.60
CA ALA A 95 -1.27 -8.96 6.48
C ALA A 95 -2.22 -10.18 6.46
N LEU A 96 -2.50 -10.74 5.27
CA LEU A 96 -3.29 -11.95 5.13
C LEU A 96 -2.64 -13.16 5.80
N LEU A 97 -1.32 -13.29 5.70
CA LEU A 97 -0.58 -14.39 6.30
C LEU A 97 -0.60 -14.30 7.82
N VAL A 98 -0.40 -13.12 8.40
CA VAL A 98 -0.51 -12.87 9.85
C VAL A 98 -1.94 -13.15 10.34
N ALA A 99 -2.95 -12.67 9.62
CA ALA A 99 -4.35 -12.95 9.96
C ALA A 99 -4.64 -14.46 9.92
N GLY A 100 -4.15 -15.17 8.91
CA GLY A 100 -4.27 -16.63 8.81
C GLY A 100 -3.66 -17.36 10.00
N ILE A 101 -2.46 -16.97 10.43
CA ILE A 101 -1.80 -17.56 11.61
C ILE A 101 -2.62 -17.32 12.88
N MET A 102 -3.09 -16.08 13.08
CA MET A 102 -3.94 -15.72 14.23
C MET A 102 -5.25 -16.52 14.26
N PHE A 103 -5.87 -16.77 13.10
CA PHE A 103 -7.09 -17.59 12.99
C PHE A 103 -6.86 -19.10 13.14
N LEU A 104 -5.62 -19.59 13.01
CA LEU A 104 -5.27 -21.01 13.16
C LEU A 104 -4.81 -21.38 14.58
N GLN A 105 -4.46 -20.40 15.42
CA GLN A 105 -4.16 -20.61 16.85
C GLN A 105 -5.28 -21.28 17.68
N PRO A 106 -6.59 -21.01 17.50
CA PRO A 106 -7.61 -21.60 18.37
C PRO A 106 -7.75 -23.13 18.25
N PHE A 107 -7.12 -23.77 17.25
CA PHE A 107 -7.10 -25.23 17.13
C PHE A 107 -5.99 -25.91 17.95
N GLN A 108 -4.99 -25.18 18.44
CA GLN A 108 -3.90 -25.78 19.22
C GLN A 108 -4.21 -25.89 20.71
N ASP A 109 -5.19 -25.13 21.20
CA ASP A 109 -5.57 -25.11 22.63
C ASP A 109 -6.67 -26.13 22.99
N ALA A 110 -7.12 -26.94 22.04
CA ALA A 110 -8.08 -28.01 22.33
C ALA A 110 -7.40 -29.05 23.24
N PRO A 111 -7.87 -29.25 24.49
CA PRO A 111 -7.30 -30.26 25.37
C PRO A 111 -7.44 -31.63 24.69
N PRO A 112 -6.42 -32.50 24.78
CA PRO A 112 -6.49 -33.83 24.20
C PRO A 112 -7.73 -34.56 24.73
N PRO A 113 -8.43 -35.35 23.88
CA PRO A 113 -9.59 -36.11 24.33
C PRO A 113 -9.19 -36.98 25.53
N PRO A 114 -10.06 -37.10 26.55
CA PRO A 114 -9.76 -37.93 27.71
C PRO A 114 -9.45 -39.35 27.24
N LEU A 115 -8.32 -39.90 27.69
CA LEU A 115 -7.94 -41.27 27.37
C LEU A 115 -9.07 -42.21 27.83
N PRO A 116 -9.42 -43.25 27.04
CA PRO A 116 -10.39 -44.23 27.47
C PRO A 116 -9.89 -44.86 28.77
N VAL A 117 -10.71 -44.78 29.81
CA VAL A 117 -10.47 -45.45 31.09
C VAL A 117 -10.45 -46.94 30.79
N VAL A 118 -9.26 -47.54 30.80
CA VAL A 118 -9.10 -48.98 30.72
C VAL A 118 -9.57 -49.52 32.07
N GLU A 119 -10.82 -49.97 32.13
CA GLU A 119 -11.34 -50.70 33.29
C GLU A 119 -10.43 -51.90 33.54
N ALA A 120 -9.78 -51.90 34.71
CA ALA A 120 -8.90 -52.98 35.11
C ALA A 120 -9.71 -54.30 35.18
N PRO A 121 -9.13 -55.44 34.77
CA PRO A 121 -9.83 -56.72 34.83
C PRO A 121 -10.32 -57.02 36.24
N LEU A 122 -11.62 -57.32 36.36
CA LEU A 122 -12.26 -57.70 37.61
C LEU A 122 -11.49 -58.87 38.25
N PRO A 123 -11.11 -58.81 39.55
CA PRO A 123 -10.47 -59.94 40.20
C PRO A 123 -11.44 -61.13 40.24
N ALA A 124 -10.94 -62.30 39.86
CA ALA A 124 -11.69 -63.54 39.86
C ALA A 124 -12.21 -63.87 41.28
N PRO A 125 -13.44 -64.40 41.41
CA PRO A 125 -13.98 -64.83 42.69
C PRO A 125 -13.11 -65.97 43.26
N GLN A 126 -12.75 -65.85 44.54
CA GLN A 126 -12.05 -66.88 45.33
C GLN A 126 -12.97 -68.03 45.67
#